data_AF-A0A5A7MTL7-F1
#
_entry.id   AF-A0A5A7MTL7-F1
#
_cell.length_a   1.000
_cell.length_b   1.000
_cell.length_c   1.000
_cell.angle_alpha   90.00
_cell.angle_beta   90.00
_cell.angle_gamma   90.00
#
_symmetry.space_group_name_H-M   'P 1'
#
loop_
_entity.id
_entity.type
_entity.pdbx_description
1 polymer ?
#
loop_
_entity_poly.entity_id
_entity_poly.type
_entity_poly.pdbx_seq_one_letter_code
_entity_poly.pdbx_strand_id
1 'polypeptide(L)' 'MGEDQFVFVVKPDNTVERRQITLGLRRPGVVEVLSGLKVGELVVTAGTMRLRPGMTVKVQNREAPAARPQA' A
#
# COMPACT_ATOMS: atom_id res chain seq x y z
N MET A 1 -1.11 -1.43 -22.91
CA MET A 1 -0.35 -0.81 -21.81
C MET A 1 -1.03 -1.17 -20.51
N GLY A 2 -0.69 -2.33 -19.95
CA GLY A 2 -1.12 -2.71 -18.61
C GLY A 2 -0.03 -2.25 -17.65
N GLU A 3 -0.31 -1.21 -16.87
CA GLU A 3 0.57 -0.86 -15.76
C GLU A 3 0.30 -1.91 -14.66
N ASP A 4 1.04 -3.01 -14.65
CA ASP A 4 1.00 -3.97 -13.55
C ASP A 4 1.44 -3.25 -12.27
N GLN A 5 0.46 -2.75 -11.53
CA GLN A 5 0.66 -2.02 -10.30
C GLN A 5 0.79 -3.00 -9.15
N PHE A 6 1.78 -2.78 -8.31
CA PHE A 6 2.04 -3.63 -7.16
C PHE A 6 2.27 -2.77 -5.94
N VAL A 7 1.77 -3.28 -4.82
CA VAL A 7 1.97 -2.70 -3.49
C VAL A 7 2.61 -3.74 -2.59
N PHE A 8 3.28 -3.25 -1.54
CA PHE A 8 3.76 -4.12 -0.49
C PHE A 8 2.75 -4.13 0.64
N VAL A 9 2.27 -5.31 0.99
CA VAL A 9 1.33 -5.53 2.10
C VAL A 9 2.11 -6.10 3.28
N VAL A 10 1.87 -5.56 4.48
CA VAL A 10 2.47 -6.06 5.71
C VAL A 10 1.59 -7.17 6.28
N LYS A 11 2.18 -8.36 6.41
CA LYS A 11 1.57 -9.52 7.05
C LYS A 11 1.53 -9.38 8.57
N PRO A 12 0.66 -10.12 9.27
CA PRO A 12 0.64 -10.16 10.73
C PRO A 12 1.99 -10.59 11.34
N ASP A 13 2.81 -11.36 10.61
CA ASP A 13 4.17 -11.74 10.98
C ASP A 13 5.22 -10.62 10.82
N ASN A 14 4.80 -9.36 10.63
CA ASN A 14 5.64 -8.20 10.31
C ASN A 14 6.49 -8.37 9.05
N THR A 15 6.13 -9.27 8.14
CA THR A 15 6.82 -9.46 6.85
C THR A 15 6.09 -8.73 5.73
N VAL A 16 6.81 -8.25 4.71
CA VAL A 16 6.19 -7.67 3.52
C VAL A 16 5.98 -8.70 2.42
N GLU A 17 4.86 -8.60 1.73
CA GLU A 17 4.57 -9.36 0.52
C GLU A 17 4.28 -8.40 -0.63
N ARG A 18 4.89 -8.64 -1.80
CA ARG A 18 4.55 -7.90 -3.01
C ARG A 18 3.24 -8.48 -3.55
N ARG A 19 2.19 -7.67 -3.53
CA ARG A 19 0.89 -8.04 -4.08
C ARG A 19 0.56 -7.17 -5.28
N GLN A 20 0.18 -7.84 -6.36
CA GLN A 20 -0.32 -7.16 -7.54
C GLN A 20 -1.74 -6.66 -7.26
N ILE A 21 -2.02 -5.43 -7.66
CA ILE A 21 -3.31 -4.79 -7.49
C ILE A 21 -3.80 -4.23 -8.80
N THR A 22 -5.12 -4.18 -8.93
CA THR A 22 -5.77 -3.53 -10.06
C THR A 22 -6.15 -2.12 -9.63
N LEU A 23 -5.52 -1.13 -10.24
CA LEU A 23 -5.94 0.25 -10.07
C LEU A 23 -7.08 0.60 -11.02
N GLY A 24 -7.99 1.43 -10.54
CA GLY A 24 -9.06 2.03 -11.32
C GLY A 24 -8.74 3.48 -11.60
N LEU A 25 -9.67 4.36 -11.20
CA LEU A 25 -9.54 5.80 -11.41
C LEU A 25 -8.45 6.40 -10.51
N ARG A 26 -7.49 7.07 -11.14
CA ARG A 26 -6.51 7.93 -10.46
C ARG A 26 -7.00 9.37 -10.42
N ARG A 27 -7.01 9.97 -9.23
CA ARG A 27 -7.32 11.39 -9.01
C ARG A 27 -6.10 12.09 -8.41
N PRO A 28 -6.01 13.43 -8.50
CA PRO A 28 -4.94 14.16 -7.84
C PRO A 28 -4.95 13.85 -6.32
N GLY A 29 -3.86 13.27 -5.83
CA GLY A 29 -3.69 12.92 -4.41
C GLY A 29 -4.32 11.60 -3.94
N VAL A 30 -5.15 10.92 -4.74
CA VAL A 30 -5.75 9.63 -4.36
C VAL A 30 -5.87 8.68 -5.54
N VAL A 31 -5.75 7.38 -5.27
CA VAL A 31 -5.89 6.33 -6.29
C VAL A 31 -6.92 5.30 -5.86
N GLU A 32 -7.79 4.91 -6.78
CA GLU A 32 -8.77 3.87 -6.55
C GLU A 32 -8.15 2.49 -6.80
N VAL A 33 -8.32 1.58 -5.83
CA VAL A 33 -7.90 0.17 -5.94
C VAL A 33 -9.15 -0.67 -6.16
N LEU A 34 -9.29 -1.23 -7.36
CA LEU A 34 -10.43 -2.08 -7.74
C LEU A 34 -10.34 -3.47 -7.15
N SER A 35 -9.12 -4.03 -7.03
CA SER A 35 -8.90 -5.38 -6.50
C SER A 35 -7.45 -5.62 -6.07
N GLY A 36 -7.27 -6.64 -5.22
CA GLY A 36 -5.96 -7.08 -4.74
C GLY A 36 -5.58 -6.59 -3.34
N LEU A 37 -6.45 -5.86 -2.66
CA LEU A 37 -6.31 -5.42 -1.27
C LEU A 37 -7.61 -5.66 -0.51
N LYS A 38 -7.52 -6.02 0.76
CA LYS A 38 -8.66 -6.16 1.67
C LYS A 38 -8.66 -5.05 2.72
N VAL A 39 -9.86 -4.73 3.19
CA VAL A 39 -10.05 -3.79 4.30
C VAL A 39 -9.31 -4.31 5.54
N GLY A 40 -8.51 -3.44 6.15
CA GLY A 40 -7.70 -3.77 7.34
C GLY A 40 -6.28 -4.26 7.03
N GLU A 41 -5.94 -4.49 5.75
CA GLU A 41 -4.55 -4.77 5.37
C GLU A 41 -3.69 -3.51 5.46
N LEU A 42 -2.47 -3.67 5.98
CA LEU A 42 -1.49 -2.61 6.10
C LEU A 42 -0.66 -2.56 4.82
N VAL A 43 -0.57 -1.38 4.21
CA VAL A 43 0.16 -1.18 2.95
C VAL A 43 1.36 -0.29 3.19
N VAL A 44 2.48 -0.58 2.55
CA VAL A 44 3.68 0.23 2.64
C VAL A 44 3.62 1.37 1.63
N THR A 45 3.59 2.60 2.12
CA THR A 45 3.53 3.82 1.31
C THR A 45 4.89 4.52 1.14
N ALA A 46 5.85 4.24 2.03
CA ALA A 46 7.17 4.85 2.04
C ALA A 46 8.29 3.80 2.08
N GLY A 47 9.42 4.08 1.42
CA GLY A 47 10.59 3.20 1.46
C GLY A 47 10.49 1.93 0.60
N THR A 48 9.49 1.84 -0.29
CA THR A 48 9.27 0.68 -1.19
C THR A 48 10.44 0.37 -2.12
N MET A 49 11.28 1.36 -2.45
CA MET A 49 12.47 1.17 -3.30
C MET A 49 13.53 0.24 -2.72
N ARG A 50 13.63 0.15 -1.38
CA ARG A 50 14.64 -0.68 -0.70
C ARG A 50 14.05 -1.97 -0.13
N LEU A 51 12.75 -2.18 -0.32
CA LEU A 51 12.00 -3.32 0.22
C LEU A 51 11.98 -4.48 -0.76
N ARG A 52 12.16 -5.69 -0.24
CA ARG A 52 12.02 -6.94 -0.98
C ARG A 52 10.95 -7.82 -0.33
N PRO A 53 10.19 -8.61 -1.11
CA PRO A 53 9.23 -9.55 -0.54
C PRO A 53 9.93 -10.51 0.43
N GLY A 54 9.31 -10.75 1.58
CA GLY A 54 9.87 -11.56 2.66
C GLY A 54 10.72 -10.79 3.69
N MET A 55 10.97 -9.49 3.48
CA MET A 55 11.68 -8.69 4.50
C MET A 55 10.77 -8.38 5.69
N THR A 56 11.33 -8.46 6.89
CA THR A 56 10.66 -7.98 8.11
C THR A 56 10.70 -6.46 8.16
N VAL A 57 9.56 -5.83 8.40
CA VAL A 57 9.42 -4.38 8.54
C VAL A 57 8.89 -4.02 9.91
N LYS A 58 9.32 -2.86 10.42
CA LYS A 58 8.68 -2.23 11.57
C LYS A 58 7.80 -1.10 11.06
N VAL A 59 6.50 -1.22 11.31
CA VAL A 59 5.54 -0.14 11.06
C VAL A 59 5.79 0.94 12.12
N GLN A 60 6.54 1.98 11.75
CA GLN A 60 6.87 3.09 12.66
C GLN A 60 5.79 4.17 12.69
N ASN A 61 5.01 4.32 11.63
CA ASN A 61 3.95 5.31 11.53
C ASN A 61 2.66 4.63 11.07
N ARG A 62 1.80 4.25 12.01
CA ARG A 62 0.42 3.91 11.69
C ARG A 62 -0.34 5.24 11.58
N GLU A 63 -0.06 5.99 10.51
CA GLU A 63 -0.88 7.15 10.18
C GLU A 63 -2.29 6.62 9.94
N ALA A 64 -3.19 6.91 10.90
CA ALA A 64 -4.61 6.85 10.63
C ALA A 64 -4.84 7.69 9.37
N PRO A 65 -5.64 7.21 8.39
CA PRO A 65 -5.82 7.90 7.11
C PRO A 65 -6.10 9.35 7.42
N ALA A 66 -5.19 10.22 6.99
CA ALA A 66 -5.22 11.64 7.28
C ALA A 66 -6.64 12.13 7.02
N ALA A 67 -7.32 12.51 8.10
CA ALA A 67 -8.49 13.36 8.00
C ALA A 67 -8.08 14.51 7.09
N ARG A 68 -8.80 14.63 5.98
CA ARG A 68 -8.71 15.72 5.00
C ARG A 68 -8.26 16.99 5.73
N PRO A 69 -7.12 17.62 5.41
CA PRO A 69 -6.95 19.00 5.83
C PRO A 69 -8.05 19.76 5.09
N GLN A 70 -9.00 20.26 5.87
CA GLN A 70 -9.98 21.24 5.44
C GLN A 70 -9.27 22.39 4.72
N ALA A 71 -9.71 22.70 3.51
CA ALA A 71 -9.81 24.05 2.98
C ALA A 71 -10.89 24.06 1.89
#